data_AF-I3XGA6-F1
#
_entry.id   AF-I3XGA6-F1
#
_cell.length_a   1.000
_cell.length_b   1.000
_cell.length_c   1.000
_cell.angle_alpha   90.00
_cell.angle_beta   90.00
_cell.angle_gamma   90.00
#
_symmetry.space_group_name_H-M   'P 1'
#
loop_
_entity.id
_entity.type
_entity.pdbx_description
1 polymer ?
#
loop_
_entity_poly.entity_id
_entity_poly.type
_entity_poly.pdbx_seq_one_letter_code
_entity_poly.pdbx_strand_id
1 'polypeptide(L)'
;MVAGQVIDVACLKSLTEPADLIIAHNAGFDRPFCEAFSQMFCNKAWACSVSEIDWSARGFEGSKLGYLIGQSGYFHDGHRAVDDCFALLEVLGQTRPGPTAAPFAELYQASQRSRVRIYAENSPFDMKDQLKARGYRWSDGSDGRPKSWWAELPEERLEEELHFLRTEIYRWDADPAVKYLTAFDRFRAV
;
A
#
# COMPACT_ATOMS: atom_id res chain seq x y z
N MET A 1 1.59 -18.15 -14.96
CA MET A 1 0.71 -19.31 -15.19
C MET A 1 1.57 -20.51 -15.54
N VAL A 2 1.29 -21.69 -14.95
CA VAL A 2 2.02 -22.92 -15.25
C VAL A 2 1.52 -23.49 -16.58
N ALA A 3 2.43 -23.90 -17.46
CA ALA A 3 2.05 -24.43 -18.77
C ALA A 3 1.08 -25.62 -18.65
N GLY A 4 -0.03 -25.56 -19.39
CA GLY A 4 -1.06 -26.60 -19.38
C GLY A 4 -1.97 -26.62 -18.14
N GLN A 5 -1.81 -25.68 -17.21
CA GLN A 5 -2.66 -25.57 -16.02
C GLN A 5 -3.59 -24.36 -16.14
N VAL A 6 -4.83 -24.53 -15.68
CA VAL A 6 -5.86 -23.49 -15.68
C VAL A 6 -6.37 -23.33 -14.25
N ILE A 7 -6.58 -22.08 -13.84
CA ILE A 7 -7.20 -21.77 -12.55
C ILE A 7 -8.71 -22.00 -12.67
N ASP A 8 -9.28 -22.76 -11.74
CA ASP A 8 -10.73 -22.88 -11.62
C ASP A 8 -11.34 -21.55 -11.15
N VAL A 9 -11.87 -20.80 -12.12
CA VAL A 9 -12.44 -19.48 -11.90
C VAL A 9 -13.69 -19.54 -11.01
N ALA A 10 -14.46 -20.63 -11.05
CA ALA A 10 -15.67 -20.77 -10.23
C ALA A 10 -15.29 -20.97 -8.76
N CYS A 11 -14.30 -21.82 -8.49
CA CYS A 11 -13.74 -22.02 -7.16
C CYS A 11 -13.09 -20.74 -6.62
N LEU A 12 -12.31 -20.02 -7.45
CA LEU A 12 -11.69 -18.76 -7.03
C LEU A 12 -12.75 -17.69 -6.71
N LYS A 13 -13.82 -17.64 -7.51
CA LYS A 13 -14.92 -16.69 -7.32
C LYS A 13 -15.66 -16.95 -6.01
N SER A 14 -15.98 -18.21 -5.68
CA SER A 14 -16.66 -18.54 -4.42
C SER A 14 -15.83 -18.24 -3.18
N LEU A 15 -14.49 -18.28 -3.29
CA LEU A 15 -13.58 -17.87 -2.22
C LEU A 15 -13.49 -16.33 -2.09
N THR A 16 -13.46 -15.63 -3.22
CA THR A 16 -13.17 -14.18 -3.25
C THR A 16 -14.42 -13.33 -3.03
N GLU A 17 -15.59 -13.75 -3.53
CA GLU A 17 -16.85 -13.00 -3.40
C GLU A 17 -17.23 -12.66 -1.96
N PRO A 18 -17.19 -13.56 -0.97
CA PRO A 18 -17.53 -13.22 0.42
C PRO A 18 -16.42 -12.44 1.15
N ALA A 19 -15.20 -12.35 0.61
CA ALA A 19 -14.11 -11.65 1.28
C ALA A 19 -14.30 -10.13 1.21
N ASP A 20 -14.39 -9.47 2.36
CA ASP A 20 -14.46 -8.00 2.45
C ASP A 20 -13.09 -7.34 2.23
N LEU A 21 -12.01 -8.06 2.56
CA LEU A 21 -10.63 -7.57 2.48
C LEU A 21 -9.70 -8.67 1.95
N ILE A 22 -8.88 -8.31 0.96
CA ILE A 22 -7.79 -9.14 0.44
C ILE A 22 -6.47 -8.62 1.01
N ILE A 23 -5.66 -9.50 1.57
CA ILE A 23 -4.36 -9.15 2.15
C ILE A 23 -3.25 -9.75 1.30
N ALA A 24 -2.25 -8.93 0.97
CA ALA A 24 -1.06 -9.37 0.25
C ALA A 24 0.22 -8.82 0.89
N HIS A 25 1.33 -9.55 0.70
CA HIS A 25 2.66 -9.12 1.10
C HIS A 25 3.35 -8.39 -0.06
N ASN A 26 2.84 -7.18 -0.34
CA ASN A 26 3.14 -6.29 -1.48
C ASN A 26 1.92 -6.14 -2.44
N ALA A 27 0.80 -5.64 -1.90
CA ALA A 27 -0.44 -5.49 -2.67
C ALA A 27 -0.31 -4.61 -3.92
N GLY A 28 0.65 -3.67 -3.95
CA GLY A 28 0.93 -2.87 -5.15
C GLY A 28 1.45 -3.68 -6.34
N PHE A 29 1.95 -4.90 -6.10
CA PHE A 29 2.32 -5.87 -7.14
C PHE A 29 1.21 -6.88 -7.40
N ASP A 30 0.66 -7.48 -6.34
CA ASP A 30 -0.31 -8.58 -6.46
C ASP A 30 -1.65 -8.11 -7.04
N ARG A 31 -2.15 -6.95 -6.60
CA ARG A 31 -3.47 -6.48 -7.03
C ARG A 31 -3.54 -6.23 -8.54
N PRO A 32 -2.62 -5.49 -9.18
CA PRO A 32 -2.63 -5.35 -10.64
C PRO A 32 -2.62 -6.69 -11.39
N PHE A 33 -1.85 -7.67 -10.90
CA PHE A 33 -1.81 -9.00 -11.50
C PHE A 33 -3.17 -9.73 -11.39
N CYS A 34 -3.80 -9.67 -10.22
CA CYS A 34 -5.12 -10.24 -9.98
C CYS A 34 -6.23 -9.55 -10.80
N GLU A 35 -6.24 -8.22 -10.88
CA GLU A 35 -7.21 -7.45 -11.68
C GLU A 35 -7.05 -7.75 -13.19
N ALA A 36 -5.81 -7.90 -13.68
CA ALA A 36 -5.55 -8.31 -15.06
C ALA A 36 -6.02 -9.75 -15.35
N PHE A 37 -5.97 -10.63 -14.36
CA PHE A 37 -6.47 -11.99 -14.47
C PHE A 37 -8.00 -12.07 -14.45
N SER A 38 -8.68 -11.30 -13.57
CA SER A 38 -10.13 -11.31 -13.46
C SER A 38 -10.71 -10.05 -12.82
N GLN A 39 -11.84 -9.58 -13.37
CA GLN A 39 -12.60 -8.43 -12.85
C GLN A 39 -13.16 -8.65 -11.43
N MET A 40 -13.19 -9.88 -10.92
CA MET A 40 -13.69 -10.16 -9.56
C MET A 40 -12.87 -9.45 -8.45
N PHE A 41 -11.62 -9.07 -8.76
CA PHE A 41 -10.72 -8.40 -7.83
C PHE A 41 -10.86 -6.86 -7.83
N CYS A 42 -11.48 -6.28 -8.86
CA CYS A 42 -11.53 -4.83 -9.05
C CYS A 42 -12.31 -4.08 -7.96
N ASN A 43 -13.35 -4.73 -7.42
CA ASN A 43 -14.25 -4.15 -6.42
C ASN A 43 -13.97 -4.67 -4.99
N LYS A 44 -12.74 -5.11 -4.73
CA LYS A 44 -12.31 -5.61 -3.42
C LYS A 44 -11.43 -4.58 -2.71
N ALA A 45 -11.55 -4.50 -1.40
CA ALA A 45 -10.59 -3.78 -0.59
C ALA A 45 -9.30 -4.59 -0.52
N TRP A 46 -8.15 -3.91 -0.62
CA TRP A 46 -6.83 -4.53 -0.51
C TRP A 46 -6.04 -3.90 0.61
N ALA A 47 -5.32 -4.72 1.37
CA ALA A 47 -4.37 -4.31 2.38
C ALA A 47 -2.98 -4.90 2.09
N CYS A 48 -1.95 -4.14 2.43
CA CYS A 48 -0.56 -4.46 2.14
C CYS A 48 0.24 -4.59 3.43
N SER A 49 0.61 -5.81 3.81
CA SER A 49 1.39 -6.02 5.02
C SER A 49 2.79 -5.39 4.95
N VAL A 50 3.35 -5.16 3.75
CA VAL A 50 4.67 -4.51 3.59
C VAL A 50 4.64 -3.03 3.99
N SER A 51 3.55 -2.31 3.69
CA SER A 51 3.50 -0.85 3.80
C SER A 51 2.52 -0.32 4.84
N GLU A 52 1.58 -1.14 5.30
CA GLU A 52 0.51 -0.74 6.23
C GLU A 52 0.67 -1.30 7.65
N ILE A 53 1.84 -1.91 7.93
CA ILE A 53 2.26 -2.30 9.27
C ILE A 53 3.63 -1.69 9.55
N ASP A 54 3.78 -1.03 10.70
CA ASP A 54 5.06 -0.56 11.18
C ASP A 54 5.85 -1.69 11.82
N TRP A 55 6.48 -2.51 10.97
CA TRP A 55 7.34 -3.60 11.39
C TRP A 55 8.50 -3.14 12.28
N SER A 56 9.02 -1.93 12.05
CA SER A 56 10.14 -1.38 12.81
C SER A 56 9.73 -1.08 14.25
N ALA A 57 8.56 -0.47 14.45
CA ALA A 57 7.98 -0.25 15.77
C ALA A 57 7.64 -1.56 16.50
N ARG A 58 7.45 -2.65 15.74
CA ARG A 58 7.24 -4.01 16.25
C ARG A 58 8.54 -4.79 16.51
N GLY A 59 9.70 -4.16 16.31
CA GLY A 59 11.01 -4.76 16.57
C GLY A 59 11.53 -5.68 15.46
N PHE A 60 10.96 -5.61 14.26
CA PHE A 60 11.51 -6.30 13.09
C PHE A 60 12.53 -5.41 12.37
N GLU A 61 13.53 -6.04 11.76
CA GLU A 61 14.64 -5.35 11.08
C GLU A 61 14.33 -5.01 9.61
N GLY A 62 13.22 -5.55 9.09
CA GLY A 62 12.77 -5.26 7.74
C GLY A 62 11.41 -5.88 7.47
N SER A 63 10.83 -5.50 6.33
CA SER A 63 9.49 -5.92 5.92
C SER A 63 9.48 -7.09 4.94
N LYS A 64 10.64 -7.70 4.60
CA LYS A 64 10.65 -8.86 3.70
C LYS A 64 10.09 -10.09 4.41
N LEU A 65 9.19 -10.84 3.76
CA LEU A 65 8.53 -12.00 4.36
C LEU A 65 9.49 -12.99 5.02
N GLY A 66 10.59 -13.34 4.34
CA GLY A 66 11.62 -14.23 4.87
C GLY A 66 12.28 -13.71 6.16
N TYR A 67 12.41 -12.39 6.32
CA TYR A 67 12.91 -11.81 7.58
C TYR A 67 11.84 -11.80 8.65
N LEU A 68 10.60 -11.47 8.30
CA LEU A 68 9.48 -11.46 9.24
C LEU A 68 9.28 -12.86 9.84
N ILE A 69 9.14 -13.88 9.00
CA ILE A 69 8.93 -15.26 9.44
C ILE A 69 10.14 -15.82 10.22
N GLY A 70 11.36 -15.47 9.79
CA GLY A 70 12.61 -15.83 10.48
C GLY A 70 12.72 -15.20 11.87
N GLN A 71 12.46 -13.89 12.00
CA GLN A 71 12.44 -13.18 13.29
C GLN A 71 11.25 -13.57 14.18
N SER A 72 10.28 -14.28 13.62
CA SER A 72 9.17 -14.94 14.32
C SER A 72 9.52 -16.36 14.77
N GLY A 73 10.73 -16.87 14.50
CA GLY A 73 11.21 -18.17 14.97
C GLY A 73 10.90 -19.35 14.04
N TYR A 74 10.47 -19.08 12.81
CA TYR A 74 10.11 -20.09 11.83
C TYR A 74 11.07 -20.11 10.64
N PHE A 75 11.09 -21.24 9.95
CA PHE A 75 11.82 -21.39 8.69
C PHE A 75 10.81 -21.35 7.54
N HIS A 76 11.18 -20.68 6.45
CA HIS A 76 10.33 -20.53 5.28
C HIS A 76 11.12 -20.82 4.01
N ASP A 77 10.58 -21.69 3.17
CA ASP A 77 11.12 -22.00 1.85
C ASP A 77 10.30 -21.26 0.79
N GLY A 78 10.76 -20.07 0.40
CA GLY A 78 9.99 -19.08 -0.37
C GLY A 78 9.83 -19.38 -1.85
N HIS A 79 9.36 -20.58 -2.20
CA HIS A 79 9.27 -21.06 -3.59
C HIS A 79 7.85 -21.30 -4.09
N ARG A 80 6.85 -21.28 -3.20
CA ARG A 80 5.44 -21.42 -3.58
C ARG A 80 4.60 -20.33 -2.94
N ALA A 81 3.74 -19.72 -3.75
CA ALA A 81 2.83 -18.66 -3.31
C ALA A 81 1.92 -19.06 -2.14
N VAL A 82 1.51 -20.34 -2.08
CA VAL A 82 0.68 -20.83 -0.96
C VAL A 82 1.46 -20.86 0.36
N ASP A 83 2.75 -21.18 0.31
CA ASP A 83 3.61 -21.20 1.50
C ASP A 83 3.85 -19.76 1.97
N ASP A 84 3.98 -18.81 1.05
CA ASP A 84 4.04 -17.38 1.38
C ASP A 84 2.75 -16.88 2.07
N CYS A 85 1.58 -17.34 1.62
CA CYS A 85 0.30 -17.02 2.27
C CYS A 85 0.25 -17.54 3.72
N PHE A 86 0.69 -18.78 3.96
CA PHE A 86 0.73 -19.35 5.31
C PHE A 86 1.78 -18.66 6.19
N ALA A 87 2.97 -18.39 5.66
CA ALA A 87 4.01 -17.66 6.38
C ALA A 87 3.52 -16.26 6.79
N LEU A 88 2.83 -15.54 5.89
CA LEU A 88 2.24 -14.25 6.23
C LEU A 88 1.15 -14.40 7.30
N LEU A 89 0.29 -15.40 7.19
CA LEU A 89 -0.77 -15.65 8.18
C LEU A 89 -0.17 -15.86 9.58
N GLU A 90 0.89 -16.66 9.68
CA GLU A 90 1.60 -16.91 10.95
C GLU A 90 2.19 -15.61 11.52
N VAL A 91 2.86 -14.80 10.70
CA VAL A 91 3.41 -13.51 11.14
C VAL A 91 2.30 -12.56 11.62
N LEU A 92 1.18 -12.51 10.90
CA LEU A 92 0.06 -11.61 11.22
C LEU A 92 -0.70 -12.01 12.50
N GLY A 93 -0.72 -13.31 12.82
CA GLY A 93 -1.38 -13.86 14.02
C GLY A 93 -0.57 -13.73 15.31
N GLN A 94 0.73 -13.48 15.23
CA GLN A 94 1.61 -13.47 16.40
C GLN A 94 1.49 -12.19 17.23
N THR A 95 1.37 -12.36 18.55
CA THR A 95 1.54 -11.29 19.53
C THR A 95 2.94 -11.38 20.15
N ARG A 96 3.74 -10.32 20.06
CA ARG A 96 5.04 -10.20 20.73
C ARG A 96 4.88 -9.44 22.06
N PRO A 97 5.77 -9.63 23.05
CA PRO A 97 5.79 -8.78 24.24
C PRO A 97 5.98 -7.31 23.85
N GLY A 98 5.11 -6.43 24.33
CA GLY A 98 5.13 -4.98 24.04
C GLY A 98 3.82 -4.49 23.41
N PRO A 99 3.61 -4.63 22.09
CA PRO A 99 2.35 -4.21 21.45
C PRO A 99 1.18 -5.06 21.96
N THR A 100 0.08 -4.41 22.38
CA THR A 100 -1.11 -5.11 22.90
C THR A 100 -1.93 -5.82 21.82
N ALA A 101 -1.72 -5.49 20.54
CA ALA A 101 -2.47 -6.04 19.41
C ALA A 101 -1.57 -6.72 18.37
N ALA A 102 -2.07 -7.82 17.79
CA ALA A 102 -1.43 -8.54 16.70
C ALA A 102 -1.25 -7.64 15.46
N PRO A 103 -0.23 -7.89 14.61
CA PRO A 103 -0.04 -7.14 13.36
C PRO A 103 -1.27 -7.13 12.46
N PHE A 104 -2.07 -8.20 12.45
CA PHE A 104 -3.35 -8.23 11.75
C PHE A 104 -4.29 -7.09 12.15
N ALA A 105 -4.40 -6.78 13.45
CA ALA A 105 -5.29 -5.73 13.92
C ALA A 105 -4.85 -4.35 13.43
N GLU A 106 -3.54 -4.09 13.41
CA GLU A 106 -2.99 -2.85 12.85
C GLU A 106 -3.26 -2.73 11.36
N LEU A 107 -3.00 -3.81 10.61
CA LEU A 107 -3.27 -3.86 9.17
C LEU A 107 -4.75 -3.62 8.86
N TYR A 108 -5.64 -4.26 9.63
CA TYR A 108 -7.07 -4.08 9.48
C TYR A 108 -7.46 -2.62 9.76
N GLN A 109 -6.99 -2.02 10.85
CA GLN A 109 -7.25 -0.60 11.14
C GLN A 109 -6.70 0.33 10.05
N ALA A 110 -5.52 0.06 9.50
CA ALA A 110 -4.94 0.82 8.40
C ALA A 110 -5.79 0.71 7.12
N SER A 111 -6.37 -0.45 6.84
CA SER A 111 -7.26 -0.68 5.69
C SER A 111 -8.56 0.13 5.76
N GLN A 112 -9.02 0.46 6.97
CA GLN A 112 -10.25 1.25 7.18
C GLN A 112 -10.04 2.76 7.02
N ARG A 113 -8.79 3.24 7.08
CA ARG A 113 -8.47 4.67 6.99
C ARG A 113 -8.21 5.06 5.55
N SER A 114 -8.72 6.20 5.13
CA SER A 114 -8.35 6.83 3.85
C SER A 114 -6.95 7.44 3.91
N ARG A 115 -6.32 7.54 2.74
CA ARG A 115 -5.11 8.34 2.53
C ARG A 115 -5.39 9.36 1.44
N VAL A 116 -4.63 10.44 1.42
CA VAL A 116 -4.71 11.44 0.36
C VAL A 116 -3.42 11.44 -0.43
N ARG A 117 -3.55 11.54 -1.75
CA ARG A 117 -2.44 11.83 -2.66
C ARG A 117 -2.59 13.25 -3.15
N ILE A 118 -1.57 14.06 -2.92
CA ILE A 118 -1.54 15.47 -3.32
C ILE A 118 -0.55 15.60 -4.49
N TYR A 119 -0.94 16.35 -5.51
CA TYR A 119 -0.08 16.69 -6.64
C TYR A 119 0.27 18.17 -6.59
N ALA A 120 1.56 18.47 -6.41
CA ALA A 120 2.11 19.81 -6.51
C ALA A 120 2.35 20.18 -7.99
N GLU A 121 1.26 20.27 -8.76
CA GLU A 121 1.30 20.63 -10.17
C GLU A 121 1.80 22.06 -10.37
N ASN A 122 2.58 22.29 -11.43
CA ASN A 122 3.15 23.60 -11.76
C ASN A 122 3.97 24.25 -10.62
N SER A 123 4.46 23.46 -9.65
CA SER A 123 5.34 23.96 -8.60
C SER A 123 6.62 24.57 -9.20
N PRO A 124 7.12 25.70 -8.69
CA PRO A 124 8.37 26.29 -9.15
C PRO A 124 9.55 25.30 -9.12
N PHE A 125 10.41 25.31 -10.15
CA PHE A 125 11.46 24.31 -10.32
C PHE A 125 12.51 24.33 -9.20
N ASP A 126 12.79 25.51 -8.65
CA ASP A 126 13.69 25.75 -7.53
C ASP A 126 13.19 25.13 -6.21
N MET A 127 11.89 24.81 -6.11
CA MET A 127 11.31 24.16 -4.93
C MET A 127 11.46 22.64 -4.92
N LYS A 128 12.08 22.05 -5.96
CA LYS A 128 12.27 20.58 -6.08
C LYS A 128 12.98 19.96 -4.87
N ASP A 129 13.99 20.63 -4.31
CA ASP A 129 14.79 20.07 -3.24
C ASP A 129 14.02 20.13 -1.91
N GLN A 130 13.19 21.15 -1.72
CA GLN A 130 12.28 21.26 -0.58
C GLN A 130 11.17 20.20 -0.66
N LEU A 131 10.54 20.02 -1.82
CA LEU A 131 9.54 18.99 -2.06
C LEU A 131 10.12 17.58 -1.83
N LYS A 132 11.32 17.31 -2.36
CA LYS A 132 12.02 16.04 -2.14
C LYS A 132 12.34 15.81 -0.67
N ALA A 133 12.81 16.83 0.05
CA ALA A 133 13.10 16.74 1.48
C ALA A 133 11.82 16.51 2.32
N ARG A 134 10.69 17.06 1.87
CA ARG A 134 9.34 16.84 2.44
C ARG A 134 8.76 15.45 2.10
N GLY A 135 9.43 14.68 1.25
CA GLY A 135 9.06 13.31 0.89
C GLY A 135 8.24 13.17 -0.40
N TYR A 136 8.10 14.24 -1.18
CA TYR A 136 7.46 14.17 -2.49
C TYR A 136 8.32 13.36 -3.47
N ARG A 137 7.63 12.72 -4.41
CA ARG A 137 8.21 11.95 -5.50
C ARG A 137 7.87 12.61 -6.82
N TRP A 138 8.81 12.62 -7.75
CA TRP A 138 8.57 13.12 -9.09
C TRP A 138 7.82 12.07 -9.92
N SER A 139 6.74 12.47 -10.58
CA SER A 139 6.12 11.74 -11.69
C SER A 139 6.44 12.48 -13.00
N ASP A 140 6.95 11.74 -13.98
CA ASP A 140 7.26 12.30 -15.31
C ASP A 140 6.05 12.34 -16.26
N GLY A 141 4.92 11.77 -15.84
CA GLY A 141 3.67 11.68 -16.59
C GLY A 141 3.60 10.55 -17.62
N SER A 142 4.59 9.64 -17.65
CA SER A 142 4.59 8.50 -18.57
C SER A 142 3.57 7.41 -18.22
N ASP A 143 3.13 7.37 -16.96
CA ASP A 143 2.21 6.38 -16.39
C ASP A 143 0.77 6.91 -16.24
N GLY A 144 0.38 7.92 -17.03
CA GLY A 144 -0.95 8.53 -17.00
C GLY A 144 -1.19 9.47 -15.81
N ARG A 145 -0.23 9.61 -14.89
CA ARG A 145 -0.28 10.59 -13.79
C ARG A 145 0.05 12.00 -14.27
N PRO A 146 -0.34 13.04 -13.51
CA PRO A 146 0.15 14.40 -13.76
C PRO A 146 1.67 14.47 -13.64
N LYS A 147 2.32 15.10 -14.62
CA LYS A 147 3.76 15.39 -14.57
C LYS A 147 4.05 16.44 -13.49
N SER A 148 4.35 15.97 -12.29
CA SER A 148 4.38 16.80 -11.08
C SER A 148 5.08 16.08 -9.92
N TRP A 149 5.40 16.84 -8.88
CA TRP A 149 5.73 16.27 -7.58
C TRP A 149 4.45 15.79 -6.89
N TRP A 150 4.48 14.62 -6.24
CA TRP A 150 3.34 14.12 -5.48
C TRP A 150 3.77 13.49 -4.16
N ALA A 151 2.87 13.51 -3.18
CA ALA A 151 3.04 12.84 -1.90
C ALA A 151 1.76 12.11 -1.49
N GLU A 152 1.91 11.07 -0.68
CA GLU A 152 0.79 10.39 -0.02
C GLU A 152 0.92 10.48 1.49
N LEU A 153 -0.16 10.90 2.15
CA LEU A 153 -0.20 11.09 3.60
C LEU A 153 -1.57 10.68 4.16
N PRO A 154 -1.67 10.49 5.49
CA PRO A 154 -2.96 10.35 6.16
C PRO A 154 -3.85 11.57 5.88
N GLU A 155 -5.15 11.33 5.73
CA GLU A 155 -6.13 12.38 5.42
C GLU A 155 -6.14 13.51 6.47
N GLU A 156 -5.85 13.18 7.72
CA GLU A 156 -5.83 14.13 8.84
C GLU A 156 -4.72 15.19 8.70
N ARG A 157 -3.70 14.92 7.87
CA ARG A 157 -2.59 15.85 7.60
C ARG A 157 -2.80 16.67 6.32
N LEU A 158 -3.93 16.49 5.63
CA LEU A 158 -4.20 17.18 4.36
C LEU A 158 -4.08 18.70 4.50
N GLU A 159 -4.75 19.29 5.50
CA GLU A 159 -4.78 20.74 5.69
C GLU A 159 -3.40 21.32 6.03
N GLU A 160 -2.61 20.62 6.85
CA GLU A 160 -1.22 20.99 7.15
C GLU A 160 -0.38 21.03 5.87
N GLU A 161 -0.55 20.03 5.01
CA GLU A 161 0.24 19.89 3.81
C GLU A 161 -0.18 20.87 2.70
N LEU A 162 -1.49 21.13 2.55
CA LEU A 162 -1.98 22.19 1.67
C LEU A 162 -1.51 23.57 2.13
N HIS A 163 -1.46 23.82 3.44
CA HIS A 163 -0.91 25.05 3.99
C HIS A 163 0.58 25.19 3.63
N PHE A 164 1.39 24.16 3.85
CA PHE A 164 2.80 24.14 3.47
C PHE A 164 3.01 24.43 1.98
N LEU A 165 2.24 23.78 1.11
CA LEU A 165 2.32 24.02 -0.33
C LEU A 165 2.00 25.47 -0.67
N ARG A 166 0.95 26.05 -0.08
CA ARG A 166 0.54 27.45 -0.34
C ARG A 166 1.57 28.46 0.18
N THR A 167 2.12 28.27 1.38
CA THR A 167 3.01 29.25 2.01
C THR A 167 4.45 29.14 1.54
N GLU A 168 5.00 27.93 1.45
CA GLU A 168 6.42 27.72 1.23
C GLU A 168 6.77 27.48 -0.24
N ILE A 169 5.93 26.71 -0.95
CA ILE A 169 6.22 26.21 -2.30
C ILE A 169 5.65 27.13 -3.36
N TYR A 170 4.36 27.41 -3.31
CA TYR A 170 3.68 28.26 -4.28
C TYR A 170 3.84 29.74 -3.93
N ARG A 171 3.54 30.15 -2.70
CA ARG A 171 3.48 31.57 -2.28
C ARG A 171 2.36 32.35 -2.97
N TRP A 172 1.32 31.64 -3.41
CA TRP A 172 0.03 32.17 -3.84
C TRP A 172 -1.08 31.22 -3.41
N ASP A 173 -2.33 31.61 -3.59
CA ASP A 173 -3.50 30.78 -3.28
C ASP A 173 -3.67 29.68 -4.34
N ALA A 174 -2.78 28.68 -4.28
CA ALA A 174 -2.82 27.51 -5.13
C ALA A 174 -3.89 26.52 -4.65
N ASP A 175 -4.45 25.77 -5.60
CA ASP A 175 -5.37 24.66 -5.33
C ASP A 175 -4.78 23.35 -5.87
N PRO A 176 -3.84 22.72 -5.14
CA PRO A 176 -3.20 21.47 -5.56
C PRO A 176 -4.22 20.34 -5.71
N ALA A 177 -4.10 19.52 -6.74
CA ALA A 177 -5.02 18.41 -6.94
C ALA A 177 -4.86 17.35 -5.82
N VAL A 178 -5.98 16.96 -5.21
CA VAL A 178 -6.06 15.96 -4.13
C VAL A 178 -6.88 14.77 -4.59
N LYS A 179 -6.34 13.56 -4.40
CA LYS A 179 -7.04 12.29 -4.62
C LYS A 179 -7.14 11.51 -3.32
N TYR A 180 -8.37 11.19 -2.92
CA TYR A 180 -8.63 10.29 -1.80
C TYR A 180 -8.45 8.84 -2.25
N LEU A 181 -7.73 8.06 -1.45
CA LEU A 181 -7.34 6.69 -1.73
C LEU A 181 -7.80 5.81 -0.57
N THR A 182 -8.85 5.02 -0.80
CA THR A 182 -9.32 4.01 0.16
C THR A 182 -8.57 2.69 -0.06
N ALA A 183 -8.88 1.64 0.71
CA ALA A 183 -8.40 0.28 0.43
C ALA A 183 -8.89 -0.26 -0.93
N PHE A 184 -9.96 0.32 -1.50
CA PHE A 184 -10.44 0.00 -2.84
C PHE A 184 -9.60 0.63 -3.95
N ASP A 185 -8.74 1.61 -3.67
CA ASP A 185 -8.06 2.39 -4.72
C ASP A 185 -6.54 2.36 -4.62
N ARG A 186 -6.00 2.40 -3.39
CA ARG A 186 -4.58 2.75 -3.15
C ARG A 186 -3.54 1.78 -3.77
N PHE A 187 -3.95 0.55 -4.08
CA PHE A 187 -3.09 -0.47 -4.69
C PHE A 187 -3.45 -0.79 -6.14
N ARG A 188 -4.39 -0.06 -6.75
CA ARG A 188 -4.72 -0.25 -8.16
C ARG A 188 -3.56 0.20 -9.05
N ALA A 189 -3.45 -0.42 -10.21
CA ALA A 189 -2.64 0.14 -11.29
C ALA A 189 -3.15 1.55 -11.61
N VAL A 190 -2.23 2.44 -11.95
CA VAL A 190 -2.56 3.80 -12.40
C VAL A 190 -2.69 3.82 -13.91
#